data_AF-A0A6P0WKB6-F1
#
_entry.id   AF-A0A6P0WKB6-F1
#
_cell.length_a   1.000
_cell.length_b   1.000
_cell.length_c   1.000
_cell.angle_alpha   90.00
_cell.angle_beta   90.00
_cell.angle_gamma   90.00
#
_symmetry.space_group_name_H-M   'P 1'
#
loop_
_entity.id
_entity.type
_entity.pdbx_description
1 polymer ?
#
loop_
_entity_poly.entity_id
_entity_poly.type
_entity_poly.pdbx_seq_one_letter_code
_entity_poly.pdbx_strand_id
1 'polypeptide(L)'
;MNHPNFGLVLLPQLPQLPQLPQLPQLPQLPGFAAVALPGIWCGRVGNKLIEHLHPDLMPIAKGRKFIILFDYEIKQKTRWQIFRATQRTGKCIQDAGGKCEVALLPGKEKGIDDWVVSLGKKARRSVDRLVNDSVTLSEYRQQFFIPARGLKKYKPDVRVNTPLLSDAVRLPTSGVVCLLSDMSTGKTYLMEKWRKEYPNARFLNNGHRIALLRNLSKRLTTQMYSNLMAGNLGIAKALSVTADSLWKLAGHLEAYDCIFIDEAAQYVTHLLQAKTLKEHRHEILEVLKYVVRNTKLLVLADAHLTDEVIDFFMAMRPSGEKPYIVQNDWLSGGRKVHWYEGGNPSAVVASAEALLSQGKKVMIVSNSKKFIKKMEKDLIDLFPDKQHLLRALHGDNSGSPENAVFIENINSEVKDLYALLASPTLGTGVDILIGFAATNQPPPTDEEVQAILEDRLAERHLS
;
A
#
# COMPACT_ATOMS: atom_id res chain seq x y z
N MET A 1 27.34 -14.72 18.20
CA MET A 1 26.56 -15.79 18.84
C MET A 1 25.09 -15.42 18.71
N ASN A 2 24.27 -16.27 18.09
CA ASN A 2 22.84 -16.03 17.96
C ASN A 2 22.19 -16.19 19.34
N HIS A 3 21.76 -15.10 19.96
CA HIS A 3 20.90 -15.18 21.13
C HIS A 3 19.54 -15.76 20.71
N PRO A 4 19.03 -16.82 21.37
CA PRO A 4 17.68 -17.30 21.14
C PRO A 4 16.68 -16.25 21.65
N ASN A 5 15.71 -15.87 20.80
CA ASN A 5 14.58 -15.03 21.20
C ASN A 5 13.72 -15.81 22.20
N PHE A 6 13.76 -15.44 23.48
CA PHE A 6 12.94 -16.07 24.50
C PHE A 6 11.54 -15.45 24.50
N GLY A 7 10.50 -16.28 24.49
CA GLY A 7 9.13 -15.84 24.79
C GLY A 7 8.83 -16.05 26.25
N LEU A 8 8.20 -15.10 26.91
CA LEU A 8 7.82 -15.20 28.32
C LEU A 8 6.32 -15.00 28.49
N VAL A 9 5.70 -15.86 29.29
CA VAL A 9 4.29 -15.80 29.65
C VAL A 9 4.17 -15.46 31.13
N LEU A 10 3.46 -14.38 31.49
CA LEU A 10 3.34 -13.91 32.88
C LEU A 10 1.97 -14.19 33.50
N LEU A 11 1.97 -14.61 34.78
CA LEU A 11 0.78 -14.84 35.61
C LEU A 11 0.83 -13.99 36.90
N PRO A 12 -0.29 -13.37 37.34
CA PRO A 12 -0.39 -12.73 38.65
C PRO A 12 -0.43 -13.78 39.80
N GLN A 13 0.19 -13.49 40.96
CA GLN A 13 0.29 -14.42 42.11
C GLN A 13 -0.92 -14.40 43.07
N LEU A 14 -1.32 -15.57 43.62
CA LEU A 14 -1.69 -15.89 45.05
C LEU A 14 -2.38 -17.29 45.19
N PRO A 15 -2.66 -17.77 46.44
CA PRO A 15 -1.85 -18.70 47.24
C PRO A 15 -2.03 -20.18 46.86
N GLN A 16 -0.93 -20.94 46.97
CA GLN A 16 -0.79 -22.39 46.75
C GLN A 16 -1.12 -22.89 45.33
N LEU A 17 -0.08 -22.94 44.50
CA LEU A 17 -0.07 -23.75 43.28
C LEU A 17 0.04 -25.24 43.67
N PRO A 18 -0.77 -26.15 43.10
CA PRO A 18 -0.44 -27.57 43.13
C PRO A 18 0.92 -27.78 42.46
N GLN A 19 1.72 -28.71 42.98
CA GLN A 19 3.07 -28.98 42.48
C GLN A 19 3.02 -29.26 40.97
N LEU A 20 3.46 -28.28 40.18
CA LEU A 20 3.66 -28.42 38.74
C LEU A 20 4.88 -29.34 38.52
N PRO A 21 4.90 -30.15 37.45
CA PRO A 21 6.11 -30.84 37.01
C PRO A 21 7.25 -29.82 36.88
N GLN A 22 8.48 -30.20 37.24
CA GLN A 22 9.64 -29.32 37.25
C GLN A 22 9.94 -28.78 35.84
N LEU A 23 9.32 -27.67 35.50
CA LEU A 23 9.70 -26.82 34.39
C LEU A 23 10.99 -26.07 34.76
N PRO A 24 11.90 -25.83 33.81
CA PRO A 24 13.18 -25.18 34.08
C PRO A 24 12.96 -23.82 34.76
N GLN A 25 13.60 -23.64 35.92
CA GLN A 25 13.51 -22.41 36.71
C GLN A 25 14.13 -21.24 35.93
N LEU A 26 13.33 -20.22 35.63
CA LEU A 26 13.74 -18.97 34.98
C LEU A 26 13.98 -17.88 36.02
N PRO A 27 14.69 -16.79 35.67
CA PRO A 27 14.82 -15.63 36.55
C PRO A 27 13.44 -15.21 37.05
N GLN A 28 13.28 -15.14 38.37
CA GLN A 28 12.03 -14.70 38.98
C GLN A 28 11.80 -13.24 38.56
N LEU A 29 10.92 -13.02 37.59
CA LEU A 29 10.40 -11.69 37.33
C LEU A 29 9.78 -11.22 38.63
N PRO A 30 10.20 -10.07 39.18
CA PRO A 30 9.82 -9.66 40.53
C PRO A 30 8.29 -9.76 40.63
N GLY A 31 7.81 -10.68 41.48
CA GLY A 31 6.41 -11.02 41.79
C GLY A 31 5.46 -11.41 40.65
N PHE A 32 5.97 -12.05 39.58
CA PHE A 32 5.16 -12.74 38.55
C PHE A 32 5.66 -14.16 38.34
N ALA A 33 4.75 -15.12 38.12
CA ALA A 33 5.15 -16.45 37.66
C ALA A 33 5.35 -16.41 36.14
N ALA A 34 6.47 -16.94 35.67
CA ALA A 34 6.90 -16.78 34.29
C ALA A 34 7.23 -18.13 33.65
N VAL A 35 6.77 -18.36 32.41
CA VAL A 35 7.10 -19.56 31.62
C VAL A 35 7.83 -19.13 30.36
N ALA A 36 9.06 -19.62 30.16
CA ALA A 36 9.79 -19.37 28.93
C ALA A 36 9.41 -20.38 27.85
N LEU A 37 9.34 -19.87 26.62
CA LEU A 37 9.18 -20.65 25.41
C LEU A 37 10.55 -20.76 24.72
N PRO A 38 10.94 -21.96 24.25
CA PRO A 38 12.20 -22.16 23.53
C PRO A 38 12.22 -21.47 22.15
N GLY A 39 11.08 -20.97 21.68
CA GLY A 39 10.96 -20.11 20.52
C GLY A 39 9.56 -19.55 20.37
N ILE A 40 9.43 -18.54 19.50
CA ILE A 40 8.17 -17.80 19.32
C ILE A 40 6.98 -18.68 18.91
N TRP A 41 7.25 -19.81 18.25
CA TRP A 41 6.22 -20.73 17.76
C TRP A 41 5.87 -21.86 18.73
N CYS A 42 6.58 -21.98 19.85
CA CYS A 42 6.50 -23.15 20.74
C CYS A 42 5.37 -23.07 21.77
N GLY A 43 4.60 -21.97 21.81
CA GLY A 43 3.43 -21.86 22.67
C GLY A 43 2.24 -22.72 22.21
N ARG A 44 2.35 -23.38 21.05
CA ARG A 44 1.30 -24.17 20.42
C ARG A 44 1.89 -25.28 19.58
N VAL A 45 1.09 -26.29 19.30
CA VAL A 45 1.44 -27.44 18.46
C VAL A 45 0.37 -27.65 17.38
N GLY A 46 0.70 -28.42 16.34
CA GLY A 46 -0.19 -28.71 15.22
C GLY A 46 0.16 -27.97 13.92
N ASN A 47 -0.68 -28.16 12.90
CA ASN A 47 -0.51 -27.58 11.57
C ASN A 47 -1.48 -26.42 11.36
N LYS A 48 -1.32 -25.64 10.28
CA LYS A 48 -2.07 -24.38 10.11
C LYS A 48 -3.59 -24.47 10.21
N LEU A 49 -4.16 -25.64 9.97
CA LEU A 49 -5.61 -25.89 9.97
C LEU A 49 -6.11 -26.35 11.34
N ILE A 50 -5.27 -27.04 12.12
CA ILE A 50 -5.63 -27.59 13.43
C ILE A 50 -4.48 -27.31 14.40
N GLU A 51 -4.58 -26.20 15.12
CA GLU A 51 -3.64 -25.83 16.18
C GLU A 51 -4.30 -25.92 17.54
N HIS A 52 -3.54 -26.37 18.52
CA HIS A 52 -3.95 -26.36 19.92
C HIS A 52 -2.80 -25.85 20.77
N LEU A 53 -3.17 -25.39 21.97
CA LEU A 53 -2.21 -24.91 22.95
C LEU A 53 -1.24 -26.04 23.29
N HIS A 54 0.04 -25.71 23.48
CA HIS A 54 1.03 -26.71 23.88
C HIS A 54 0.55 -27.45 25.15
N PRO A 55 0.62 -28.79 25.23
CA PRO A 55 0.10 -29.57 26.36
C PRO A 55 0.59 -29.06 27.71
N ASP A 56 1.88 -28.71 27.83
CA ASP A 56 2.45 -28.17 29.07
C ASP A 56 1.87 -26.81 29.50
N LEU A 57 1.27 -26.07 28.57
CA LEU A 57 0.61 -24.80 28.87
C LEU A 57 -0.89 -24.96 29.16
N MET A 58 -1.50 -26.12 28.85
CA MET A 58 -2.93 -26.34 29.10
C MET A 58 -3.32 -26.27 30.58
N PRO A 59 -2.60 -26.90 31.54
CA PRO A 59 -2.98 -26.87 32.95
C PRO A 59 -2.99 -25.46 33.54
N ILE A 60 -2.17 -24.58 32.97
CA ILE A 60 -2.03 -23.20 33.44
C ILE A 60 -2.96 -22.23 32.69
N ALA A 61 -3.42 -22.53 31.48
CA ALA A 61 -4.25 -21.66 30.65
C ALA A 61 -5.70 -21.51 31.15
N LYS A 62 -6.30 -22.58 31.65
CA LYS A 62 -7.73 -22.63 31.95
C LYS A 62 -8.12 -21.63 33.05
N GLY A 63 -9.01 -20.68 32.72
CA GLY A 63 -9.55 -19.71 33.68
C GLY A 63 -8.56 -18.61 34.12
N ARG A 64 -7.38 -18.53 33.52
CA ARG A 64 -6.33 -17.55 33.89
C ARG A 64 -6.09 -16.53 32.79
N LYS A 65 -5.56 -15.37 33.18
CA LYS A 65 -5.06 -14.34 32.26
C LYS A 65 -3.59 -14.62 31.93
N PHE A 66 -3.30 -14.77 30.64
CA PHE A 66 -1.98 -14.94 30.05
C PHE A 66 -1.57 -13.64 29.42
N ILE A 67 -0.34 -13.22 29.71
CA ILE A 67 0.27 -12.08 29.04
C ILE A 67 1.46 -12.62 28.25
N ILE A 68 1.36 -12.58 26.93
CA ILE A 68 2.47 -12.92 26.03
C ILE A 68 3.43 -11.74 25.97
N LEU A 69 4.72 -12.00 26.20
CA LEU A 69 5.79 -11.02 26.08
C LEU A 69 6.91 -11.64 25.24
N PHE A 70 7.25 -10.99 24.13
CA PHE A 70 8.43 -11.33 23.32
C PHE A 70 9.41 -10.17 23.33
N ASP A 71 10.67 -10.48 23.07
CA ASP A 71 11.74 -9.49 22.94
C ASP A 71 11.43 -8.45 21.87
N TYR A 72 11.97 -7.25 22.06
CA TYR A 72 11.84 -6.18 21.09
C TYR A 72 12.61 -6.53 19.82
N GLU A 73 11.99 -6.33 18.65
CA GLU A 73 12.60 -6.63 17.36
C GLU A 73 12.44 -5.46 16.36
N ILE A 74 13.51 -5.18 15.62
CA ILE A 74 13.60 -4.12 14.60
C ILE A 74 13.46 -4.66 13.17
N LYS A 75 13.87 -5.90 12.92
CA LYS A 75 13.84 -6.53 11.59
C LYS A 75 12.41 -6.83 11.20
N GLN A 76 11.93 -6.19 10.14
CA GLN A 76 10.54 -6.29 9.68
C GLN A 76 10.08 -7.75 9.50
N LYS A 77 10.90 -8.60 8.88
CA LYS A 77 10.61 -10.03 8.70
C LYS A 77 10.37 -10.75 10.02
N THR A 78 11.22 -10.53 11.01
CA THR A 78 11.11 -11.17 12.32
C THR A 78 9.93 -10.61 13.11
N ARG A 79 9.68 -9.29 13.05
CA ARG A 79 8.48 -8.67 13.62
C ARG A 79 7.19 -9.29 13.10
N TRP A 80 7.12 -9.57 11.79
CA TRP A 80 5.99 -10.28 11.18
C TRP A 80 5.83 -11.71 11.70
N GLN A 81 6.94 -12.41 11.94
CA GLN A 81 6.90 -13.76 12.51
C GLN A 81 6.43 -13.73 13.97
N ILE A 82 6.96 -12.82 14.80
CA ILE A 82 6.56 -12.61 16.19
C ILE A 82 5.07 -12.28 16.26
N PHE A 83 4.60 -11.36 15.41
CA PHE A 83 3.19 -11.00 15.32
C PHE A 83 2.30 -12.21 15.04
N ARG A 84 2.60 -12.97 13.99
CA ARG A 84 1.85 -14.18 13.63
C ARG A 84 1.89 -15.21 14.75
N ALA A 85 3.04 -15.39 15.40
CA ALA A 85 3.21 -16.36 16.46
C ALA A 85 2.40 -15.98 17.72
N THR A 86 2.42 -14.71 18.08
CA THR A 86 1.63 -14.13 19.19
C THR A 86 0.15 -14.33 18.96
N GLN A 87 -0.37 -13.98 17.78
CA GLN A 87 -1.79 -14.12 17.48
C GLN A 87 -2.27 -15.57 17.55
N ARG A 88 -1.49 -16.49 16.99
CA ARG A 88 -1.87 -17.91 16.92
C ARG A 88 -1.79 -18.58 18.28
N THR A 89 -0.72 -18.31 19.04
CA THR A 89 -0.60 -18.79 20.42
C THR A 89 -1.71 -18.22 21.29
N GLY A 90 -1.95 -16.92 21.19
CA GLY A 90 -3.01 -16.25 21.94
C GLY A 90 -4.41 -16.78 21.64
N LYS A 91 -4.69 -17.09 20.36
CA LYS A 91 -5.94 -17.77 19.98
C LYS A 91 -6.05 -19.15 20.63
N CYS A 92 -4.99 -19.97 20.57
CA CYS A 92 -4.99 -21.28 21.24
C CYS A 92 -5.23 -21.18 22.76
N ILE A 93 -4.72 -20.12 23.42
CA ILE A 93 -4.99 -19.86 24.84
C ILE A 93 -6.47 -19.55 25.06
N GLN A 94 -7.07 -18.72 24.20
CA GLN A 94 -8.50 -18.38 24.28
C GLN A 94 -9.38 -19.61 24.05
N ASP A 95 -9.06 -20.42 23.03
CA ASP A 95 -9.77 -21.66 22.71
C ASP A 95 -9.67 -22.69 23.85
N ALA A 96 -8.57 -22.68 24.62
CA ALA A 96 -8.39 -23.49 25.83
C ALA A 96 -9.11 -22.92 27.08
N GLY A 97 -9.89 -21.84 26.94
CA GLY A 97 -10.67 -21.23 28.02
C GLY A 97 -9.87 -20.25 28.91
N GLY A 98 -8.73 -19.75 28.42
CA GLY A 98 -7.95 -18.69 29.06
C GLY A 98 -8.28 -17.30 28.51
N LYS A 99 -7.80 -16.25 29.20
CA LYS A 99 -7.75 -14.88 28.66
C LYS A 99 -6.33 -14.61 28.17
N CYS A 100 -6.18 -13.92 27.04
CA CYS A 100 -4.86 -13.59 26.49
C CYS A 100 -4.73 -12.10 26.19
N GLU A 101 -3.63 -11.54 26.66
CA GLU A 101 -3.17 -10.17 26.41
C GLU A 101 -1.69 -10.20 26.00
N VAL A 102 -1.17 -9.06 25.57
CA VAL A 102 0.19 -8.89 25.06
C VAL A 102 0.83 -7.69 25.74
N ALA A 103 2.01 -7.87 26.30
CA ALA A 103 2.84 -6.79 26.81
C ALA A 103 3.95 -6.46 25.80
N LEU A 104 4.34 -5.19 25.71
CA LEU A 104 5.31 -4.70 24.72
C LEU A 104 6.48 -3.99 25.40
N LEU A 105 7.70 -4.48 25.18
CA LEU A 105 8.89 -3.85 25.73
C LEU A 105 9.07 -2.43 25.17
N PRO A 106 9.55 -1.48 26.00
CA PRO A 106 9.54 -0.06 25.67
C PRO A 106 10.63 0.38 24.67
N GLY A 107 11.58 -0.47 24.29
CA GLY A 107 12.71 -0.02 23.46
C GLY A 107 13.55 -1.12 22.81
N LYS A 108 14.39 -0.68 21.85
CA LYS A 108 15.11 -1.49 20.86
C LYS A 108 16.23 -2.38 21.39
N GLU A 109 16.80 -2.06 22.55
CA GLU A 109 18.08 -2.62 22.99
C GLU A 109 17.97 -3.68 24.08
N LYS A 110 16.77 -4.19 24.38
CA LYS A 110 16.55 -4.94 25.61
C LYS A 110 15.61 -6.13 25.40
N GLY A 111 16.08 -7.34 25.71
CA GLY A 111 15.20 -8.43 26.11
C GLY A 111 14.61 -8.14 27.49
N ILE A 112 13.59 -8.88 27.91
CA ILE A 112 12.98 -8.66 29.23
C ILE A 112 14.00 -8.81 30.38
N ASP A 113 14.91 -9.78 30.27
CA ASP A 113 15.97 -10.01 31.25
C ASP A 113 16.95 -8.84 31.32
N ASP A 114 17.43 -8.37 30.16
CA ASP A 114 18.30 -7.17 30.07
C ASP A 114 17.59 -5.92 30.59
N TRP A 115 16.29 -5.81 30.32
CA TRP A 115 15.49 -4.68 30.76
C TRP A 115 15.38 -4.65 32.28
N VAL A 116 15.07 -5.78 32.91
CA VAL A 116 14.99 -5.92 34.37
C VAL A 116 16.35 -5.62 35.02
N VAL A 117 17.44 -6.20 34.50
CA VAL A 117 18.79 -5.94 35.02
C VAL A 117 19.14 -4.46 34.93
N SER A 118 18.84 -3.82 33.79
CA SER A 118 19.15 -2.39 33.58
C SER A 118 18.36 -1.44 34.51
N LEU A 119 17.21 -1.88 35.03
CA LEU A 119 16.35 -1.07 35.89
C LEU A 119 16.72 -1.16 37.38
N GLY A 120 17.45 -2.20 37.78
CA GLY A 120 17.88 -2.42 39.17
C GLY A 120 16.71 -2.31 40.16
N LYS A 121 16.83 -1.42 41.16
CA LYS A 121 15.80 -1.21 42.21
C LYS A 121 14.42 -0.78 41.68
N LYS A 122 14.34 -0.26 40.44
CA LYS A 122 13.07 0.16 39.81
C LYS A 122 12.37 -0.98 39.05
N ALA A 123 13.00 -2.14 38.92
CA ALA A 123 12.53 -3.24 38.07
C ALA A 123 11.08 -3.65 38.38
N ARG A 124 10.75 -3.90 39.65
CA ARG A 124 9.40 -4.34 40.06
C ARG A 124 8.31 -3.38 39.59
N ARG A 125 8.44 -2.09 39.90
CA ARG A 125 7.45 -1.06 39.52
C ARG A 125 7.29 -0.93 38.00
N SER A 126 8.40 -1.04 37.25
CA SER A 126 8.36 -0.95 35.79
C SER A 126 7.71 -2.18 35.16
N VAL A 127 8.00 -3.39 35.67
CA VAL A 127 7.36 -4.63 35.20
C VAL A 127 5.88 -4.62 35.54
N ASP A 128 5.49 -4.20 36.75
CA ASP A 128 4.09 -4.04 37.13
C ASP A 128 3.35 -3.09 36.16
N ARG A 129 3.98 -1.97 35.80
CA ARG A 129 3.43 -1.03 34.80
C ARG A 129 3.31 -1.67 33.41
N LEU A 130 4.34 -2.36 32.94
CA LEU A 130 4.33 -3.05 31.65
C LEU A 130 3.18 -4.09 31.56
N VAL A 131 2.97 -4.83 32.64
CA VAL A 131 1.89 -5.82 32.75
C VAL A 131 0.52 -5.14 32.80
N ASN A 132 0.38 -4.03 33.55
CA ASN A 132 -0.87 -3.27 33.61
C ASN A 132 -1.22 -2.57 32.29
N ASP A 133 -0.20 -2.14 31.55
CA ASP A 133 -0.32 -1.52 30.22
C ASP A 133 -0.41 -2.58 29.09
N SER A 134 -0.60 -3.86 29.42
CA SER A 134 -0.82 -4.91 28.43
C SER A 134 -2.12 -4.71 27.67
N VAL A 135 -2.13 -5.14 26.41
CA VAL A 135 -3.23 -4.92 25.46
C VAL A 135 -3.87 -6.23 25.08
N THR A 136 -5.15 -6.20 24.72
CA THR A 136 -5.84 -7.38 24.20
C THR A 136 -5.25 -7.85 22.87
N LEU A 137 -5.46 -9.11 22.50
CA LEU A 137 -5.04 -9.62 21.18
C LEU A 137 -5.66 -8.82 20.01
N SER A 138 -6.87 -8.28 20.20
CA SER A 138 -7.54 -7.44 19.20
C SER A 138 -6.83 -6.10 19.04
N GLU A 139 -6.51 -5.42 20.15
CA GLU A 139 -5.74 -4.17 20.13
C GLU A 139 -4.33 -4.38 19.62
N TYR A 140 -3.64 -5.46 20.01
CA TYR A 140 -2.33 -5.82 19.46
C TYR A 140 -2.39 -6.02 17.94
N ARG A 141 -3.44 -6.69 17.43
CA ARG A 141 -3.69 -6.82 15.99
C ARG A 141 -3.83 -5.45 15.35
N GLN A 142 -4.67 -4.60 15.92
CA GLN A 142 -4.91 -3.26 15.41
C GLN A 142 -3.61 -2.45 15.41
N GLN A 143 -2.82 -2.47 16.49
CA GLN A 143 -1.54 -1.76 16.61
C GLN A 143 -0.49 -2.22 15.59
N PHE A 144 -0.41 -3.52 15.33
CA PHE A 144 0.49 -4.05 14.29
C PHE A 144 0.08 -3.60 12.88
N PHE A 145 -1.22 -3.46 12.65
CA PHE A 145 -1.81 -3.01 11.40
C PHE A 145 -2.18 -1.53 11.39
N ILE A 146 -1.84 -0.71 12.41
CA ILE A 146 -2.04 0.74 12.35
C ILE A 146 -1.37 1.16 11.07
N PRO A 147 -2.13 1.62 10.07
CA PRO A 147 -1.54 1.89 8.78
C PRO A 147 -0.41 2.90 9.01
N ALA A 148 0.76 2.63 8.47
CA ALA A 148 1.74 3.69 8.19
C ALA A 148 1.22 4.60 7.06
N ARG A 149 -0.11 4.76 6.93
CA ARG A 149 -0.81 5.51 5.89
C ARG A 149 -1.57 6.63 6.57
N GLY A 150 -1.54 7.81 5.97
CA GLY A 150 -2.06 9.03 6.55
C GLY A 150 -1.00 9.82 7.32
N LEU A 151 -1.33 11.07 7.64
CA LEU A 151 -0.44 12.03 8.27
C LEU A 151 -0.49 11.88 9.80
N LYS A 152 0.67 11.84 10.45
CA LYS A 152 0.80 11.80 11.92
C LYS A 152 1.40 13.09 12.46
N LYS A 153 2.42 13.62 11.77
CA LYS A 153 3.10 14.87 12.08
C LYS A 153 2.24 16.08 11.69
N TYR A 154 1.65 16.04 10.49
CA TYR A 154 0.88 17.16 9.95
C TYR A 154 -0.62 16.96 10.19
N LYS A 155 -1.24 17.89 10.92
CA LYS A 155 -2.69 17.89 11.14
C LYS A 155 -3.39 18.61 9.97
N PRO A 156 -4.60 18.18 9.59
CA PRO A 156 -5.40 18.91 8.60
C PRO A 156 -5.73 20.32 9.07
N ASP A 157 -5.46 21.31 8.23
CA ASP A 157 -5.91 22.69 8.41
C ASP A 157 -7.38 22.83 7.98
N VAL A 158 -7.75 22.12 6.90
CA VAL A 158 -9.13 22.01 6.42
C VAL A 158 -9.52 20.55 6.32
N ARG A 159 -10.70 20.23 6.86
CA ARG A 159 -11.37 18.95 6.65
C ARG A 159 -12.69 19.16 5.94
N VAL A 160 -12.89 18.42 4.86
CA VAL A 160 -14.14 18.40 4.10
C VAL A 160 -14.57 16.96 3.87
N ASN A 161 -15.83 16.76 3.53
CA ASN A 161 -16.36 15.46 3.12
C ASN A 161 -17.25 15.69 1.91
N THR A 162 -16.64 15.74 0.72
CA THR A 162 -17.33 16.04 -0.54
C THR A 162 -16.84 15.14 -1.68
N PRO A 163 -17.74 14.71 -2.58
CA PRO A 163 -17.34 14.00 -3.79
C PRO A 163 -16.50 14.86 -4.73
N LEU A 164 -16.62 16.20 -4.69
CA LEU A 164 -15.84 17.10 -5.53
C LEU A 164 -15.16 18.19 -4.70
N LEU A 165 -13.84 18.05 -4.53
CA LEU A 165 -13.02 18.93 -3.70
C LEU A 165 -13.10 20.40 -4.13
N SER A 166 -13.25 20.63 -5.43
CA SER A 166 -13.26 21.96 -6.04
C SER A 166 -14.43 22.85 -5.64
N ASP A 167 -15.48 22.25 -5.07
CA ASP A 167 -16.68 22.98 -4.66
C ASP A 167 -16.57 23.45 -3.21
N ALA A 168 -15.77 22.75 -2.40
CA ALA A 168 -15.61 23.03 -0.98
C ALA A 168 -14.30 23.75 -0.62
N VAL A 169 -13.30 23.74 -1.51
CA VAL A 169 -11.96 24.24 -1.21
C VAL A 169 -11.53 25.31 -2.22
N ARG A 170 -10.82 26.33 -1.72
CA ARG A 170 -10.07 27.31 -2.51
C ARG A 170 -8.60 27.20 -2.15
N LEU A 171 -7.74 27.30 -3.15
CA LEU A 171 -6.29 27.25 -2.94
C LEU A 171 -5.78 28.62 -2.47
N PRO A 172 -4.82 28.68 -1.53
CA PRO A 172 -4.10 29.90 -1.25
C PRO A 172 -3.28 30.35 -2.46
N THR A 173 -2.87 31.62 -2.48
CA THR A 173 -2.08 32.22 -3.59
C THR A 173 -0.60 31.84 -3.54
N SER A 174 -0.10 31.35 -2.41
CA SER A 174 1.27 30.90 -2.20
C SER A 174 1.34 29.85 -1.10
N GLY A 175 2.45 29.14 -1.00
CA GLY A 175 2.68 28.15 0.04
C GLY A 175 2.91 26.75 -0.51
N VAL A 176 2.98 25.77 0.39
CA VAL A 176 2.82 24.34 0.06
C VAL A 176 1.42 23.91 0.46
N VAL A 177 0.65 23.37 -0.48
CA VAL A 177 -0.69 22.83 -0.26
C VAL A 177 -0.67 21.33 -0.49
N CYS A 178 -1.13 20.56 0.48
CA CYS A 178 -1.26 19.11 0.38
C CYS A 178 -2.74 18.73 0.31
N LEU A 179 -3.16 18.17 -0.82
CA LEU A 179 -4.51 17.67 -1.06
C LEU A 179 -4.55 16.17 -0.77
N LEU A 180 -4.86 15.80 0.47
CA LEU A 180 -5.11 14.43 0.89
C LEU A 180 -6.58 14.09 0.61
N SER A 181 -6.85 13.47 -0.53
CA SER A 181 -8.22 13.18 -0.98
C SER A 181 -8.24 11.93 -1.84
N ASP A 182 -9.30 11.11 -1.72
CA ASP A 182 -9.43 9.84 -2.42
C ASP A 182 -9.38 9.99 -3.96
N MET A 183 -9.21 8.89 -4.70
CA MET A 183 -9.24 8.90 -6.16
C MET A 183 -10.57 9.46 -6.69
N SER A 184 -10.55 10.09 -7.87
CA SER A 184 -11.76 10.62 -8.53
C SER A 184 -12.58 11.66 -7.75
N THR A 185 -11.98 12.32 -6.75
CA THR A 185 -12.65 13.37 -5.93
C THR A 185 -12.44 14.80 -6.41
N GLY A 186 -12.00 15.00 -7.66
CA GLY A 186 -11.87 16.34 -8.25
C GLY A 186 -10.59 17.12 -7.93
N LYS A 187 -9.52 16.49 -7.45
CA LYS A 187 -8.20 17.14 -7.24
C LYS A 187 -7.70 17.84 -8.51
N THR A 188 -7.73 17.14 -9.65
CA THR A 188 -7.36 17.70 -10.95
C THR A 188 -8.30 18.83 -11.39
N TYR A 189 -9.59 18.72 -11.09
CA TYR A 189 -10.59 19.73 -11.47
C TYR A 189 -10.40 21.04 -10.67
N LEU A 190 -9.96 20.95 -9.42
CA LEU A 190 -9.51 22.11 -8.64
C LEU A 190 -8.35 22.84 -9.34
N MET A 191 -7.38 22.10 -9.88
CA MET A 191 -6.26 22.69 -10.64
C MET A 191 -6.69 23.26 -12.00
N GLU A 192 -7.68 22.64 -12.66
CA GLU A 192 -8.28 23.19 -13.88
C GLU A 192 -8.95 24.55 -13.60
N LYS A 193 -9.73 24.66 -12.52
CA LYS A 193 -10.31 25.94 -12.08
C LYS A 193 -9.21 26.98 -11.80
N TRP A 194 -8.15 26.60 -11.09
CA TRP A 194 -7.01 27.48 -10.84
C TRP A 194 -6.36 27.98 -12.15
N ARG A 195 -6.14 27.10 -13.14
CA ARG A 195 -5.59 27.48 -14.45
C ARG A 195 -6.47 28.47 -15.22
N LYS A 196 -7.80 28.32 -15.12
CA LYS A 196 -8.78 29.24 -15.72
C LYS A 196 -8.77 30.62 -15.05
N GLU A 197 -8.56 30.65 -13.74
CA GLU A 197 -8.46 31.90 -12.96
C GLU A 197 -7.13 32.62 -13.21
N TYR A 198 -6.04 31.88 -13.42
CA TYR A 198 -4.69 32.42 -13.64
C TYR A 198 -4.12 31.99 -15.01
N PRO A 199 -4.71 32.40 -16.15
CA PRO A 199 -4.35 31.89 -17.48
C PRO A 199 -2.92 32.27 -17.90
N ASN A 200 -2.41 33.40 -17.39
CA ASN A 200 -1.07 33.91 -17.69
C ASN A 200 0.02 33.39 -16.74
N ALA A 201 -0.34 32.68 -15.66
CA ALA A 201 0.61 32.20 -14.67
C ALA A 201 1.49 31.07 -15.23
N ARG A 202 2.78 31.10 -14.85
CA ARG A 202 3.72 30.02 -15.17
C ARG A 202 3.36 28.79 -14.36
N PHE A 203 2.99 27.71 -15.05
CA PHE A 203 2.49 26.49 -14.44
C PHE A 203 3.31 25.27 -14.87
N LEU A 204 3.78 24.50 -13.90
CA LEU A 204 4.44 23.23 -14.13
C LEU A 204 3.60 22.09 -13.57
N ASN A 205 3.07 21.25 -14.44
CA ASN A 205 2.51 19.97 -14.06
C ASN A 205 3.63 18.91 -14.12
N ASN A 206 3.94 18.32 -12.98
CA ASN A 206 5.00 17.33 -12.86
C ASN A 206 4.43 15.97 -12.45
N GLY A 207 4.64 14.97 -13.30
CA GLY A 207 4.15 13.61 -13.07
C GLY A 207 5.25 12.58 -13.18
N HIS A 208 4.95 11.33 -12.85
CA HIS A 208 5.92 10.23 -12.92
C HIS A 208 5.70 9.28 -14.11
N ARG A 209 4.60 9.43 -14.87
CA ARG A 209 4.29 8.59 -16.03
C ARG A 209 3.81 9.38 -17.24
N ILE A 210 4.35 9.06 -18.41
CA ILE A 210 4.10 9.81 -19.65
C ILE A 210 2.62 9.73 -20.07
N ALA A 211 1.99 8.56 -20.00
CA ALA A 211 0.59 8.37 -20.41
C ALA A 211 -0.38 9.19 -19.53
N LEU A 212 -0.25 9.08 -18.21
CA LEU A 212 -0.99 9.90 -17.23
C LEU A 212 -0.81 11.39 -17.53
N LEU A 213 0.45 11.80 -17.72
CA LEU A 213 0.79 13.19 -17.93
C LEU A 213 0.19 13.76 -19.23
N ARG A 214 0.10 12.97 -20.31
CA ARG A 214 -0.54 13.38 -21.57
C ARG A 214 -2.04 13.62 -21.41
N ASN A 215 -2.74 12.76 -20.69
CA ASN A 215 -4.17 12.95 -20.42
C ASN A 215 -4.40 14.17 -19.54
N LEU A 216 -3.57 14.32 -18.51
CA LEU A 216 -3.61 15.45 -17.59
C LEU A 216 -3.24 16.77 -18.28
N SER A 217 -2.32 16.77 -19.25
CA SER A 217 -1.88 17.98 -19.93
C SER A 217 -2.97 18.60 -20.81
N LYS A 218 -3.78 17.77 -21.48
CA LYS A 218 -4.97 18.21 -22.22
C LYS A 218 -5.95 18.91 -21.28
N ARG A 219 -6.23 18.29 -20.12
CA ARG A 219 -7.16 18.83 -19.10
C ARG A 219 -6.67 20.14 -18.47
N LEU A 220 -5.39 20.24 -18.15
CA LEU A 220 -4.78 21.42 -17.52
C LEU A 220 -4.33 22.49 -18.54
N THR A 221 -4.56 22.25 -19.83
CA THR A 221 -4.15 23.13 -20.93
C THR A 221 -2.66 23.49 -20.84
N THR A 222 -1.82 22.45 -20.80
CA THR A 222 -0.35 22.55 -20.74
C THR A 222 0.29 21.91 -21.96
N GLN A 223 1.44 22.42 -22.36
CA GLN A 223 2.23 21.85 -23.45
C GLN A 223 3.04 20.66 -22.94
N MET A 224 3.06 19.57 -23.69
CA MET A 224 3.90 18.41 -23.36
C MET A 224 5.36 18.69 -23.71
N TYR A 225 6.28 18.41 -22.78
CA TYR A 225 7.72 18.58 -23.02
C TYR A 225 8.22 17.84 -24.26
N SER A 226 7.64 16.68 -24.59
CA SER A 226 8.03 15.86 -25.73
C SER A 226 7.70 16.50 -27.09
N ASN A 227 6.80 17.49 -27.10
CA ASN A 227 6.34 18.16 -28.31
C ASN A 227 7.09 19.48 -28.53
N LEU A 228 8.03 19.82 -27.65
CA LEU A 228 8.80 21.05 -27.69
C LEU A 228 10.25 20.75 -28.02
N MET A 229 10.84 21.56 -28.89
CA MET A 229 12.30 21.59 -29.04
C MET A 229 12.94 22.10 -27.75
N ALA A 230 14.16 21.65 -27.44
CA ALA A 230 14.82 21.92 -26.15
C ALA A 230 14.85 23.43 -25.78
N GLY A 231 15.09 24.32 -26.76
CA GLY A 231 15.08 25.78 -26.55
C GLY A 231 13.71 26.41 -26.31
N ASN A 232 12.61 25.69 -26.59
CA ASN A 232 11.24 26.20 -26.42
C ASN A 232 10.63 25.81 -25.06
N LEU A 233 11.31 24.97 -24.28
CA LEU A 233 10.85 24.56 -22.95
C LEU A 233 10.77 25.74 -21.97
N GLY A 234 11.70 26.68 -22.05
CA GLY A 234 11.69 27.90 -21.22
C GLY A 234 10.60 28.91 -21.57
N ILE A 235 10.14 28.90 -22.82
CA ILE A 235 9.14 29.84 -23.35
C ILE A 235 7.73 29.41 -22.94
N ALA A 236 7.50 28.11 -22.78
CA ALA A 236 6.18 27.58 -22.42
C ALA A 236 5.76 28.07 -21.03
N LYS A 237 4.72 28.92 -20.99
CA LYS A 237 4.10 29.36 -19.72
C LYS A 237 3.45 28.21 -18.97
N ALA A 238 3.02 27.14 -19.64
CA ALA A 238 2.30 26.04 -19.03
C ALA A 238 2.83 24.73 -19.57
N LEU A 239 3.51 23.97 -18.73
CA LEU A 239 4.32 22.84 -19.16
C LEU A 239 3.98 21.58 -18.36
N SER A 240 3.88 20.45 -19.06
CA SER A 240 3.76 19.11 -18.46
C SER A 240 5.04 18.32 -18.72
N VAL A 241 5.73 17.94 -17.64
CA VAL A 241 7.02 17.20 -17.67
C VAL A 241 6.97 15.98 -16.76
N THR A 242 7.59 14.88 -17.20
CA THR A 242 7.80 13.71 -16.33
C THR A 242 9.07 13.87 -15.50
N ALA A 243 9.13 13.21 -14.34
CA ALA A 243 10.34 13.14 -13.51
C ALA A 243 11.60 12.81 -14.34
N ASP A 244 11.54 11.81 -15.23
CA ASP A 244 12.65 11.36 -16.08
C ASP A 244 13.15 12.40 -17.07
N SER A 245 12.34 13.41 -17.38
CA SER A 245 12.69 14.47 -18.31
C SER A 245 12.83 15.84 -17.64
N LEU A 246 12.81 15.89 -16.31
CA LEU A 246 12.92 17.14 -15.56
C LEU A 246 14.29 17.82 -15.75
N TRP A 247 15.36 17.05 -15.86
CA TRP A 247 16.72 17.56 -16.12
C TRP A 247 16.81 18.42 -17.39
N LYS A 248 15.90 18.22 -18.37
CA LYS A 248 15.84 19.02 -19.61
C LYS A 248 15.49 20.49 -19.35
N LEU A 249 15.02 20.83 -18.14
CA LEU A 249 14.75 22.22 -17.74
C LEU A 249 15.98 22.92 -17.16
N ALA A 250 17.11 22.24 -16.97
CA ALA A 250 18.32 22.82 -16.37
C ALA A 250 18.82 24.08 -17.10
N GLY A 251 18.63 24.17 -18.43
CA GLY A 251 18.98 25.34 -19.23
C GLY A 251 17.99 26.51 -19.16
N HIS A 252 16.82 26.32 -18.55
CA HIS A 252 15.71 27.27 -18.55
C HIS A 252 14.97 27.29 -17.19
N LEU A 253 15.74 27.60 -16.15
CA LEU A 253 15.27 27.62 -14.77
C LEU A 253 14.58 28.96 -14.43
N GLU A 254 13.35 29.14 -14.93
CA GLU A 254 12.50 30.24 -14.51
C GLU A 254 11.60 29.83 -13.33
N ALA A 255 11.22 30.82 -12.51
CA ALA A 255 10.28 30.61 -11.42
C ALA A 255 8.87 30.29 -11.97
N TYR A 256 8.23 29.29 -11.40
CA TYR A 256 6.83 28.95 -11.69
C TYR A 256 5.92 29.59 -10.65
N ASP A 257 4.80 30.19 -11.09
CA ASP A 257 3.78 30.67 -10.16
C ASP A 257 3.11 29.50 -9.43
N CYS A 258 2.91 28.37 -10.11
CA CYS A 258 2.41 27.16 -9.47
C CYS A 258 3.06 25.89 -10.03
N ILE A 259 3.47 24.99 -9.14
CA ILE A 259 3.86 23.62 -9.47
C ILE A 259 2.80 22.68 -8.92
N PHE A 260 2.27 21.80 -9.79
CA PHE A 260 1.34 20.76 -9.43
C PHE A 260 2.00 19.39 -9.58
N ILE A 261 1.96 18.59 -8.52
CA ILE A 261 2.45 17.21 -8.51
C ILE A 261 1.30 16.28 -8.13
N ASP A 262 0.80 15.56 -9.12
CA ASP A 262 -0.23 14.53 -8.92
C ASP A 262 0.42 13.18 -8.58
N GLU A 263 -0.27 12.39 -7.76
CA GLU A 263 0.25 11.15 -7.17
C GLU A 263 1.63 11.37 -6.51
N ALA A 264 1.73 12.39 -5.64
CA ALA A 264 2.99 12.85 -5.06
C ALA A 264 3.81 11.74 -4.35
N ALA A 265 3.16 10.77 -3.71
CA ALA A 265 3.85 9.66 -3.06
C ALA A 265 4.50 8.71 -4.10
N GLN A 266 3.79 8.44 -5.19
CA GLN A 266 4.35 7.66 -6.31
C GLN A 266 5.44 8.44 -7.03
N TYR A 267 5.28 9.77 -7.16
CA TYR A 267 6.29 10.64 -7.73
C TYR A 267 7.62 10.56 -6.98
N VAL A 268 7.60 10.73 -5.65
CA VAL A 268 8.82 10.63 -4.81
C VAL A 268 9.40 9.21 -4.88
N THR A 269 8.56 8.17 -4.83
CA THR A 269 9.03 6.78 -4.95
C THR A 269 9.76 6.54 -6.26
N HIS A 270 9.18 7.00 -7.38
CA HIS A 270 9.78 6.90 -8.70
C HIS A 270 11.11 7.66 -8.76
N LEU A 271 11.13 8.91 -8.31
CA LEU A 271 12.31 9.78 -8.27
C LEU A 271 13.53 9.10 -7.59
N LEU A 272 13.29 8.43 -6.45
CA LEU A 272 14.34 7.85 -5.62
C LEU A 272 14.74 6.43 -6.05
N GLN A 273 13.81 5.65 -6.59
CA GLN A 273 14.00 4.20 -6.76
C GLN A 273 14.06 3.74 -8.23
N ALA A 274 13.50 4.51 -9.17
CA ALA A 274 13.42 4.07 -10.55
C ALA A 274 14.80 3.96 -11.20
N LYS A 275 15.02 2.83 -11.87
CA LYS A 275 16.28 2.55 -12.58
C LYS A 275 16.47 3.46 -13.80
N THR A 276 15.36 3.91 -14.41
CA THR A 276 15.36 4.82 -15.57
C THR A 276 15.99 6.17 -15.28
N LEU A 277 16.01 6.58 -14.01
CA LEU A 277 16.58 7.84 -13.56
C LEU A 277 18.06 7.74 -13.20
N LYS A 278 18.65 6.54 -13.19
CA LYS A 278 19.97 6.32 -12.56
C LYS A 278 21.06 7.26 -13.09
N GLU A 279 21.05 7.55 -14.39
CA GLU A 279 22.05 8.40 -15.03
C GLU A 279 21.88 9.89 -14.69
N HIS A 280 20.64 10.39 -14.70
CA HIS A 280 20.34 11.82 -14.50
C HIS A 280 19.80 12.16 -13.11
N ARG A 281 19.74 11.22 -12.16
CA ARG A 281 19.04 11.42 -10.88
C ARG A 281 19.52 12.64 -10.11
N HIS A 282 20.83 12.89 -10.13
CA HIS A 282 21.42 14.04 -9.45
C HIS A 282 20.92 15.36 -10.07
N GLU A 283 21.06 15.53 -11.38
CA GLU A 283 20.57 16.71 -12.12
C GLU A 283 19.07 16.91 -11.94
N ILE A 284 18.29 15.83 -12.00
CA ILE A 284 16.83 15.86 -11.78
C ILE A 284 16.51 16.40 -10.38
N LEU A 285 17.20 15.94 -9.34
CA LEU A 285 17.01 16.42 -7.97
C LEU A 285 17.41 17.88 -7.80
N GLU A 286 18.48 18.32 -8.47
CA GLU A 286 18.90 19.73 -8.44
C GLU A 286 17.90 20.64 -9.11
N VAL A 287 17.43 20.28 -10.32
CA VAL A 287 16.38 21.01 -11.02
C VAL A 287 15.10 21.03 -10.21
N LEU A 288 14.68 19.88 -9.66
CA LEU A 288 13.49 19.80 -8.81
C LEU A 288 13.60 20.73 -7.61
N LYS A 289 14.74 20.68 -6.90
CA LYS A 289 15.01 21.54 -5.75
C LYS A 289 14.94 23.01 -6.14
N TYR A 290 15.51 23.39 -7.28
CA TYR A 290 15.45 24.76 -7.76
C TYR A 290 14.01 25.21 -8.02
N VAL A 291 13.24 24.46 -8.82
CA VAL A 291 11.88 24.88 -9.20
C VAL A 291 10.94 24.87 -8.00
N VAL A 292 11.06 23.87 -7.11
CA VAL A 292 10.25 23.78 -5.88
C VAL A 292 10.61 24.89 -4.90
N ARG A 293 11.89 25.25 -4.76
CA ARG A 293 12.29 26.33 -3.87
C ARG A 293 11.76 27.68 -4.32
N ASN A 294 11.73 27.92 -5.63
CA ASN A 294 11.42 29.24 -6.20
C ASN A 294 9.95 29.40 -6.63
N THR A 295 9.12 28.36 -6.53
CA THR A 295 7.70 28.49 -6.89
C THR A 295 6.91 29.28 -5.85
N LYS A 296 5.87 30.03 -6.26
CA LYS A 296 5.00 30.70 -5.30
C LYS A 296 4.09 29.70 -4.60
N LEU A 297 3.47 28.79 -5.36
CA LEU A 297 2.54 27.79 -4.88
C LEU A 297 2.97 26.38 -5.32
N LEU A 298 3.18 25.48 -4.36
CA LEU A 298 3.36 24.05 -4.62
C LEU A 298 2.11 23.30 -4.19
N VAL A 299 1.46 22.59 -5.11
CA VAL A 299 0.30 21.74 -4.81
C VAL A 299 0.69 20.27 -4.97
N LEU A 300 0.61 19.52 -3.86
CA LEU A 300 0.87 18.09 -3.79
C LEU A 300 -0.47 17.35 -3.65
N ALA A 301 -0.83 16.52 -4.62
CA ALA A 301 -2.08 15.75 -4.61
C ALA A 301 -1.82 14.26 -4.48
N ASP A 302 -2.51 13.59 -3.54
CA ASP A 302 -2.47 12.13 -3.42
C ASP A 302 -3.63 11.62 -2.53
N ALA A 303 -4.03 10.37 -2.73
CA ALA A 303 -4.94 9.67 -1.80
C ALA A 303 -4.19 9.07 -0.59
N HIS A 304 -2.87 8.95 -0.69
CA HIS A 304 -2.02 8.23 0.26
C HIS A 304 -0.79 9.05 0.68
N LEU A 305 -0.92 10.38 0.76
CA LEU A 305 0.13 11.27 1.29
C LEU A 305 0.58 10.82 2.68
N THR A 306 1.90 10.83 2.90
CA THR A 306 2.53 10.53 4.19
C THR A 306 3.40 11.70 4.65
N ASP A 307 3.76 11.71 5.94
CA ASP A 307 4.61 12.75 6.51
C ASP A 307 5.96 12.84 5.79
N GLU A 308 6.53 11.70 5.36
CA GLU A 308 7.83 11.64 4.68
C GLU A 308 7.78 12.28 3.28
N VAL A 309 6.67 12.12 2.55
CA VAL A 309 6.47 12.77 1.24
C VAL A 309 6.38 14.27 1.40
N ILE A 310 5.65 14.75 2.41
CA ILE A 310 5.55 16.19 2.71
C ILE A 310 6.92 16.72 3.13
N ASP A 311 7.62 16.04 4.06
CA ASP A 311 8.95 16.43 4.53
C ASP A 311 9.98 16.51 3.39
N PHE A 312 9.89 15.61 2.41
CA PHE A 312 10.74 15.63 1.23
C PHE A 312 10.63 16.96 0.45
N PHE A 313 9.41 17.45 0.19
CA PHE A 313 9.21 18.72 -0.50
C PHE A 313 9.46 19.92 0.40
N MET A 314 9.08 19.85 1.68
CA MET A 314 9.34 20.92 2.66
C MET A 314 10.84 21.17 2.83
N ALA A 315 11.69 20.14 2.74
CA ALA A 315 13.14 20.30 2.77
C ALA A 315 13.71 21.10 1.58
N MET A 316 12.97 21.23 0.48
CA MET A 316 13.35 22.04 -0.68
C MET A 316 12.83 23.49 -0.57
N ARG A 317 11.82 23.74 0.27
CA ARG A 317 11.20 25.05 0.47
C ARG A 317 12.02 25.97 1.40
N PRO A 318 11.78 27.29 1.38
CA PRO A 318 12.34 28.21 2.37
C PRO A 318 12.05 27.75 3.82
N SER A 319 13.01 27.98 4.72
CA SER A 319 12.86 27.58 6.11
C SER A 319 11.74 28.37 6.80
N GLY A 320 10.98 27.70 7.68
CA GLY A 320 9.88 28.29 8.43
C GLY A 320 8.50 28.22 7.74
N GLU A 321 8.46 27.88 6.46
CA GLU A 321 7.20 27.60 5.76
C GLU A 321 6.53 26.34 6.36
N LYS A 322 5.19 26.31 6.37
CA LYS A 322 4.41 25.17 6.86
C LYS A 322 3.49 24.67 5.74
N PRO A 323 3.30 23.36 5.59
CA PRO A 323 2.35 22.84 4.63
C PRO A 323 0.93 23.11 5.10
N TYR A 324 0.07 23.53 4.17
CA TYR A 324 -1.36 23.68 4.36
C TYR A 324 -2.07 22.40 3.91
N ILE A 325 -2.65 21.68 4.86
CA ILE A 325 -3.21 20.35 4.66
C ILE A 325 -4.72 20.44 4.47
N VAL A 326 -5.16 20.03 3.28
CA VAL A 326 -6.58 19.82 2.95
C VAL A 326 -6.84 18.32 2.97
N GLN A 327 -7.65 17.86 3.92
CA GLN A 327 -8.09 16.47 4.00
C GLN A 327 -9.56 16.35 3.57
N ASN A 328 -9.82 15.46 2.62
CA ASN A 328 -11.17 15.09 2.23
C ASN A 328 -11.46 13.67 2.71
N ASP A 329 -12.43 13.55 3.61
CA ASP A 329 -12.85 12.27 4.21
C ASP A 329 -13.86 11.52 3.33
N TRP A 330 -14.24 12.08 2.17
CA TRP A 330 -15.09 11.38 1.20
C TRP A 330 -14.36 10.17 0.63
N LEU A 331 -14.99 9.01 0.77
CA LEU A 331 -14.54 7.75 0.18
C LEU A 331 -15.41 7.42 -1.02
N SER A 332 -14.77 7.15 -2.15
CA SER A 332 -15.44 6.59 -3.32
C SER A 332 -16.07 5.25 -2.91
N GLY A 333 -17.35 5.04 -3.21
CA GLY A 333 -18.16 3.95 -2.65
C GLY A 333 -17.51 2.56 -2.64
N GLY A 334 -17.96 1.71 -1.72
CA GLY A 334 -17.40 0.38 -1.50
C GLY A 334 -17.51 -0.52 -2.73
N ARG A 335 -16.38 -1.10 -3.15
CA ARG A 335 -16.33 -2.21 -4.11
C ARG A 335 -16.24 -3.51 -3.34
N LYS A 336 -16.95 -4.54 -3.80
CA LYS A 336 -16.77 -5.90 -3.28
C LYS A 336 -15.39 -6.38 -3.73
N VAL A 337 -14.52 -6.73 -2.78
CA VAL A 337 -13.18 -7.24 -3.05
C VAL A 337 -13.12 -8.70 -2.63
N HIS A 338 -12.73 -9.57 -3.55
CA HIS A 338 -12.46 -10.96 -3.29
C HIS A 338 -10.94 -11.17 -3.21
N TRP A 339 -10.49 -11.84 -2.15
CA TRP A 339 -9.08 -12.14 -1.95
C TRP A 339 -8.82 -13.60 -2.34
N TYR A 340 -7.95 -13.80 -3.33
CA TYR A 340 -7.53 -15.12 -3.78
C TYR A 340 -6.24 -15.51 -3.07
N GLU A 341 -6.25 -16.61 -2.32
CA GLU A 341 -5.06 -17.15 -1.66
C GLU A 341 -4.42 -18.26 -2.50
N GLY A 342 -3.09 -18.26 -2.60
CA GLY A 342 -2.35 -19.28 -3.36
C GLY A 342 -0.96 -18.81 -3.78
N GLY A 343 -0.09 -19.76 -4.11
CA GLY A 343 1.24 -19.49 -4.65
C GLY A 343 1.27 -19.27 -6.17
N ASN A 344 0.12 -19.43 -6.85
CA ASN A 344 -0.01 -19.38 -8.30
C ASN A 344 -1.31 -18.65 -8.70
N PRO A 345 -1.42 -18.16 -9.94
CA PRO A 345 -2.58 -17.39 -10.38
C PRO A 345 -3.78 -18.27 -10.81
N SER A 346 -3.75 -19.59 -10.63
CA SER A 346 -4.71 -20.51 -11.24
C SER A 346 -6.16 -20.22 -10.84
N ALA A 347 -6.42 -19.90 -9.56
CA ALA A 347 -7.76 -19.58 -9.09
C ALA A 347 -8.33 -18.28 -9.72
N VAL A 348 -7.47 -17.29 -9.96
CA VAL A 348 -7.86 -16.03 -10.63
C VAL A 348 -8.14 -16.28 -12.11
N VAL A 349 -7.32 -17.10 -12.76
CA VAL A 349 -7.49 -17.49 -14.17
C VAL A 349 -8.80 -18.25 -14.34
N ALA A 350 -9.06 -19.29 -13.54
CA ALA A 350 -10.30 -20.07 -13.60
C ALA A 350 -11.54 -19.20 -13.35
N SER A 351 -11.48 -18.28 -12.38
CA SER A 351 -12.58 -17.35 -12.12
C SER A 351 -12.84 -16.39 -13.29
N ALA A 352 -11.79 -15.89 -13.95
CA ALA A 352 -11.92 -15.05 -15.12
C ALA A 352 -12.54 -15.81 -16.31
N GLU A 353 -12.08 -17.04 -16.55
CA GLU A 353 -12.60 -17.91 -17.61
C GLU A 353 -14.09 -18.23 -17.38
N ALA A 354 -14.49 -18.61 -16.16
CA ALA A 354 -15.87 -18.87 -15.82
C ALA A 354 -16.79 -17.65 -16.06
N LEU A 355 -16.32 -16.45 -15.71
CA LEU A 355 -17.06 -15.20 -15.95
C LEU A 355 -17.19 -14.92 -17.46
N LEU A 356 -16.12 -15.13 -18.22
CA LEU A 356 -16.15 -14.98 -19.67
C LEU A 356 -17.15 -15.97 -20.28
N SER A 357 -17.11 -17.26 -19.91
CA SER A 357 -18.07 -18.28 -20.38
C SER A 357 -19.53 -17.93 -20.07
N GLN A 358 -19.79 -17.16 -19.01
CA GLN A 358 -21.13 -16.62 -18.67
C GLN A 358 -21.50 -15.36 -19.47
N GLY A 359 -20.70 -14.97 -20.47
CA GLY A 359 -20.86 -13.77 -21.28
C GLY A 359 -20.52 -12.47 -20.54
N LYS A 360 -19.83 -12.53 -19.39
CA LYS A 360 -19.41 -11.33 -18.65
C LYS A 360 -18.10 -10.79 -19.22
N LYS A 361 -17.92 -9.47 -19.13
CA LYS A 361 -16.70 -8.78 -19.55
C LYS A 361 -15.71 -8.71 -18.40
N VAL A 362 -14.45 -9.09 -18.64
CA VAL A 362 -13.42 -9.13 -17.59
C VAL A 362 -12.22 -8.26 -17.94
N MET A 363 -11.66 -7.58 -16.94
CA MET A 363 -10.37 -6.91 -17.04
C MET A 363 -9.36 -7.62 -16.14
N ILE A 364 -8.21 -8.01 -16.69
CA ILE A 364 -7.14 -8.69 -15.95
C ILE A 364 -5.88 -7.83 -15.98
N VAL A 365 -5.40 -7.46 -14.80
CA VAL A 365 -4.17 -6.68 -14.63
C VAL A 365 -3.08 -7.50 -13.97
N SER A 366 -1.85 -7.41 -14.47
CA SER A 366 -0.71 -8.12 -13.89
C SER A 366 0.61 -7.39 -14.10
N ASN A 367 1.46 -7.36 -13.07
CA ASN A 367 2.83 -6.82 -13.18
C ASN A 367 3.72 -7.66 -14.12
N SER A 368 3.28 -8.84 -14.55
CA SER A 368 4.04 -9.73 -15.42
C SER A 368 3.56 -9.63 -16.86
N LYS A 369 4.38 -9.01 -17.72
CA LYS A 369 4.16 -9.02 -19.19
C LYS A 369 4.01 -10.44 -19.73
N LYS A 370 4.83 -11.38 -19.24
CA LYS A 370 4.79 -12.78 -19.66
C LYS A 370 3.46 -13.44 -19.31
N PHE A 371 2.89 -13.10 -18.15
CA PHE A 371 1.57 -13.59 -17.76
C PHE A 371 0.48 -13.05 -18.69
N ILE A 372 0.48 -11.74 -18.99
CA ILE A 372 -0.49 -11.13 -19.91
C ILE A 372 -0.47 -11.78 -21.29
N LYS A 373 0.71 -11.98 -21.88
CA LYS A 373 0.84 -12.66 -23.19
C LYS A 373 0.34 -14.11 -23.15
N LYS A 374 0.61 -14.82 -22.06
CA LYS A 374 0.12 -16.19 -21.88
C LYS A 374 -1.40 -16.20 -21.79
N MET A 375 -1.98 -15.35 -20.94
CA MET A 375 -3.43 -15.23 -20.77
C MET A 375 -4.12 -14.86 -22.08
N GLU A 376 -3.55 -13.95 -22.86
CA GLU A 376 -4.06 -13.59 -24.18
C GLU A 376 -4.17 -14.81 -25.10
N LYS A 377 -3.08 -15.58 -25.20
CA LYS A 377 -3.07 -16.82 -25.98
C LYS A 377 -4.10 -17.82 -25.47
N ASP A 378 -4.11 -18.09 -24.17
CA ASP A 378 -5.02 -19.06 -23.54
C ASP A 378 -6.50 -18.66 -23.78
N LEU A 379 -6.84 -17.36 -23.74
CA LEU A 379 -8.20 -16.88 -24.02
C LEU A 379 -8.58 -16.91 -25.51
N ILE A 380 -7.63 -16.69 -26.42
CA ILE A 380 -7.87 -16.84 -27.86
C ILE A 380 -8.15 -18.31 -28.20
N ASP A 381 -7.40 -19.23 -27.60
CA ASP A 381 -7.58 -20.67 -27.79
C ASP A 381 -8.95 -21.14 -27.26
N LEU A 382 -9.41 -20.59 -26.12
CA LEU A 382 -10.72 -20.91 -25.53
C LEU A 382 -11.91 -20.25 -26.23
N PHE A 383 -11.74 -19.02 -26.71
CA PHE A 383 -12.81 -18.21 -27.31
C PHE A 383 -12.39 -17.70 -28.70
N PRO A 384 -12.16 -18.59 -29.68
CA PRO A 384 -11.63 -18.20 -31.00
C PRO A 384 -12.58 -17.26 -31.75
N ASP A 385 -13.89 -17.40 -31.57
CA ASP A 385 -14.91 -16.50 -32.14
C ASP A 385 -14.87 -15.09 -31.52
N LYS A 386 -14.28 -14.93 -30.32
CA LYS A 386 -14.15 -13.66 -29.61
C LYS A 386 -12.78 -13.01 -29.72
N GLN A 387 -11.84 -13.58 -30.48
CA GLN A 387 -10.47 -13.05 -30.61
C GLN A 387 -10.45 -11.55 -30.94
N HIS A 388 -11.32 -11.09 -31.84
CA HIS A 388 -11.42 -9.69 -32.25
C HIS A 388 -11.94 -8.74 -31.17
N LEU A 389 -12.51 -9.29 -30.08
CA LEU A 389 -13.01 -8.55 -28.90
C LEU A 389 -12.07 -8.70 -27.69
N LEU A 390 -10.93 -9.37 -27.85
CA LEU A 390 -9.87 -9.46 -26.85
C LEU A 390 -8.80 -8.41 -27.16
N ARG A 391 -8.34 -7.68 -26.14
CA ARG A 391 -7.25 -6.72 -26.30
C ARG A 391 -6.25 -6.80 -25.16
N ALA A 392 -4.98 -7.02 -25.49
CA ALA A 392 -3.88 -7.03 -24.53
C ALA A 392 -2.96 -5.82 -24.69
N LEU A 393 -2.71 -5.09 -23.59
CA LEU A 393 -1.84 -3.93 -23.53
C LEU A 393 -0.67 -4.17 -22.59
N HIS A 394 0.54 -4.12 -23.14
CA HIS A 394 1.76 -4.33 -22.39
C HIS A 394 2.93 -3.51 -22.93
N GLY A 395 4.06 -3.53 -22.21
CA GLY A 395 5.25 -2.72 -22.56
C GLY A 395 5.72 -2.79 -24.01
N ASP A 396 5.52 -3.92 -24.70
CA ASP A 396 5.99 -4.09 -26.09
C ASP A 396 5.07 -3.47 -27.15
N ASN A 397 3.78 -3.24 -26.84
CA ASN A 397 2.78 -2.83 -27.85
C ASN A 397 2.03 -1.55 -27.48
N SER A 398 2.04 -1.15 -26.21
CA SER A 398 1.34 0.06 -25.72
C SER A 398 1.76 1.38 -26.40
N GLY A 399 2.95 1.41 -27.00
CA GLY A 399 3.44 2.57 -27.75
C GLY A 399 3.09 2.57 -29.25
N SER A 400 2.42 1.53 -29.77
CA SER A 400 2.01 1.51 -31.17
C SER A 400 0.96 2.59 -31.46
N PRO A 401 0.89 3.15 -32.68
CA PRO A 401 -0.11 4.16 -33.02
C PRO A 401 -1.54 3.71 -32.75
N GLU A 402 -1.87 2.46 -33.08
CA GLU A 402 -3.19 1.87 -32.83
C GLU A 402 -3.51 1.80 -31.32
N ASN A 403 -2.58 1.29 -30.51
CA ASN A 403 -2.82 1.18 -29.07
C ASN A 403 -2.82 2.54 -28.37
N ALA A 404 -2.06 3.51 -28.88
CA ALA A 404 -2.11 4.87 -28.38
C ALA A 404 -3.50 5.48 -28.60
N VAL A 405 -4.09 5.32 -29.79
CA VAL A 405 -5.47 5.76 -30.09
C VAL A 405 -6.47 5.05 -29.19
N PHE A 406 -6.36 3.73 -29.04
CA PHE A 406 -7.23 2.96 -28.14
C PHE A 406 -7.15 3.46 -26.69
N ILE A 407 -5.94 3.72 -26.19
CA ILE A 407 -5.73 4.21 -24.82
C ILE A 407 -6.33 5.61 -24.64
N GLU A 408 -6.21 6.49 -25.64
CA GLU A 408 -6.83 7.81 -25.61
C GLU A 408 -8.36 7.74 -25.59
N ASN A 409 -8.95 6.78 -26.31
CA ASN A 409 -10.39 6.58 -26.44
C ASN A 409 -10.93 5.41 -25.60
N ILE A 410 -10.21 5.00 -24.56
CA ILE A 410 -10.49 3.74 -23.86
C ILE A 410 -11.92 3.66 -23.35
N ASN A 411 -12.50 4.77 -22.86
CA ASN A 411 -13.86 4.79 -22.32
C ASN A 411 -14.95 4.60 -23.39
N SER A 412 -14.65 4.82 -24.68
CA SER A 412 -15.56 4.42 -25.76
C SER A 412 -15.24 3.02 -26.24
N GLU A 413 -13.98 2.70 -26.49
CA GLU A 413 -13.57 1.45 -27.16
C GLU A 413 -13.69 0.22 -26.26
N VAL A 414 -13.50 0.38 -24.95
CA VAL A 414 -13.60 -0.71 -23.99
C VAL A 414 -15.02 -1.27 -23.85
N LYS A 415 -16.04 -0.51 -24.28
CA LYS A 415 -17.45 -0.92 -24.23
C LYS A 415 -17.70 -2.17 -25.04
N ASP A 416 -16.97 -2.38 -26.11
CA ASP A 416 -17.23 -3.46 -27.06
C ASP A 416 -16.34 -4.67 -26.81
N LEU A 417 -15.37 -4.56 -25.89
CA LEU A 417 -14.46 -5.65 -25.57
C LEU A 417 -15.13 -6.74 -24.73
N TYR A 418 -14.72 -7.97 -25.02
CA TYR A 418 -15.03 -9.15 -24.24
C TYR A 418 -14.04 -9.30 -23.07
N ALA A 419 -12.74 -9.08 -23.32
CA ALA A 419 -11.76 -8.97 -22.24
C ALA A 419 -10.66 -7.94 -22.55
N LEU A 420 -10.21 -7.26 -21.49
CA LEU A 420 -9.06 -6.35 -21.52
C LEU A 420 -7.95 -6.89 -20.61
N LEU A 421 -6.79 -7.18 -21.19
CA LEU A 421 -5.62 -7.66 -20.47
C LEU A 421 -4.57 -6.54 -20.41
N ALA A 422 -4.01 -6.27 -19.23
CA ALA A 422 -3.12 -5.13 -19.07
C ALA A 422 -1.94 -5.39 -18.12
N SER A 423 -0.75 -4.98 -18.55
CA SER A 423 0.40 -4.82 -17.65
C SER A 423 0.44 -3.41 -17.02
N PRO A 424 1.38 -3.08 -16.10
CA PRO A 424 1.40 -1.78 -15.43
C PRO A 424 1.49 -0.57 -16.36
N THR A 425 1.84 -0.79 -17.63
CA THR A 425 1.81 0.21 -18.69
C THR A 425 0.45 0.87 -18.90
N LEU A 426 -0.66 0.17 -18.61
CA LEU A 426 -2.01 0.77 -18.62
C LEU A 426 -2.45 1.27 -17.23
N GLY A 427 -1.91 0.67 -16.17
CA GLY A 427 -2.51 0.64 -14.83
C GLY A 427 -2.49 1.93 -14.01
N THR A 428 -2.07 3.06 -14.57
CA THR A 428 -1.97 4.36 -13.85
C THR A 428 -2.18 5.52 -14.82
N GLY A 429 -3.21 6.32 -14.56
CA GLY A 429 -3.55 7.49 -15.36
C GLY A 429 -4.41 7.27 -16.59
N VAL A 430 -5.02 6.10 -16.65
CA VAL A 430 -6.11 5.80 -17.57
C VAL A 430 -7.35 5.55 -16.72
N ASP A 431 -8.24 6.53 -16.67
CA ASP A 431 -9.52 6.40 -15.96
C ASP A 431 -10.47 5.57 -16.84
N ILE A 432 -10.66 4.29 -16.50
CA ILE A 432 -11.68 3.44 -17.10
C ILE A 432 -12.96 3.57 -16.27
N LEU A 433 -13.95 4.25 -16.84
CA LEU A 433 -15.20 4.62 -16.18
C LEU A 433 -16.31 3.57 -16.35
N ILE A 434 -16.06 2.53 -17.15
CA ILE A 434 -17.03 1.47 -17.42
C ILE A 434 -16.76 0.27 -16.52
N GLY A 435 -17.84 -0.28 -15.97
CA GLY A 435 -17.79 -1.50 -15.20
C GLY A 435 -17.44 -2.69 -16.07
N PHE A 436 -16.22 -3.19 -15.96
CA PHE A 436 -15.99 -4.61 -16.15
C PHE A 436 -16.63 -5.36 -14.98
N ALA A 437 -17.04 -6.61 -15.19
CA ALA A 437 -17.25 -7.49 -14.07
C ALA A 437 -15.90 -7.57 -13.34
N ALA A 438 -15.81 -6.93 -12.17
CA ALA A 438 -14.86 -7.38 -11.17
C ALA A 438 -15.12 -8.88 -10.99
N THR A 439 -14.09 -9.66 -10.65
CA THR A 439 -14.28 -11.03 -10.19
C THR A 439 -15.04 -10.98 -8.87
N ASN A 440 -16.34 -10.70 -8.96
CA ASN A 440 -17.33 -10.53 -7.89
C ASN A 440 -17.89 -11.88 -7.46
N GLN A 441 -17.44 -12.93 -8.13
CA GLN A 441 -17.61 -14.29 -7.70
C GLN A 441 -16.54 -14.61 -6.65
N PRO A 442 -16.91 -15.29 -5.57
CA PRO A 442 -15.92 -15.85 -4.66
C PRO A 442 -14.91 -16.70 -5.46
N PRO A 443 -13.71 -16.93 -4.90
CA PRO A 443 -12.80 -17.91 -5.48
C PRO A 443 -13.61 -19.19 -5.78
N PRO A 444 -13.52 -19.75 -7.00
CA PRO A 444 -14.18 -21.00 -7.29
C PRO A 444 -13.74 -22.03 -6.24
N THR A 445 -14.71 -22.76 -5.71
CA THR A 445 -14.46 -23.88 -4.81
C THR A 445 -13.52 -24.90 -5.47
N ASP A 446 -12.81 -25.68 -4.68
CA ASP A 446 -11.90 -26.71 -5.24
C ASP A 446 -12.64 -27.68 -6.19
N GLU A 447 -13.94 -27.90 -5.94
CA GLU A 447 -14.84 -28.68 -6.81
C GLU A 447 -15.15 -27.96 -8.13
N GLU A 448 -15.42 -26.65 -8.12
CA GLU A 448 -15.63 -25.86 -9.34
C GLU A 448 -14.35 -25.74 -10.17
N VAL A 449 -13.20 -25.59 -9.50
CA VAL A 449 -11.89 -25.58 -10.18
C VAL A 449 -11.61 -26.94 -10.82
N GLN A 450 -11.91 -28.04 -10.12
CA GLN A 450 -11.76 -29.38 -10.70
C GLN A 450 -12.72 -29.61 -11.86
N ALA A 451 -13.99 -29.23 -11.74
CA ALA A 451 -14.95 -29.36 -12.83
C ALA A 451 -14.49 -28.60 -14.09
N ILE A 452 -13.98 -27.37 -13.95
CA ILE A 452 -13.44 -26.57 -15.07
C ILE A 452 -12.17 -27.22 -15.66
N LEU A 453 -11.30 -27.79 -14.83
CA LEU A 453 -10.08 -28.46 -15.29
C LEU A 453 -10.38 -29.82 -15.96
N GLU A 454 -11.40 -30.54 -15.48
CA GLU A 454 -11.89 -31.79 -16.06
C GLU A 454 -12.58 -31.55 -17.40
N ASP A 455 -13.39 -30.49 -17.54
CA ASP A 455 -13.96 -30.06 -18.82
C ASP A 455 -12.85 -29.71 -19.83
N ARG A 456 -11.80 -29.02 -19.38
CA ARG A 456 -10.61 -28.71 -20.19
C ARG A 456 -9.84 -29.94 -20.65
N LEU A 457 -9.80 -30.99 -19.83
CA LEU A 457 -9.17 -32.26 -20.21
C LEU A 457 -10.07 -33.02 -21.19
N ALA A 458 -11.39 -32.99 -21.01
CA ALA A 458 -12.34 -33.61 -21.91
C ALA A 458 -12.34 -32.97 -23.31
N GLU A 459 -12.33 -31.64 -23.41
CA GLU A 459 -12.29 -30.93 -24.70
C GLU A 459 -10.98 -31.15 -25.47
N ARG A 460 -9.85 -31.30 -24.77
CA ARG A 460 -8.54 -31.64 -25.38
C ARG A 460 -8.41 -33.08 -25.85
N HIS A 461 -9.27 -33.98 -25.38
CA HIS A 461 -9.30 -35.38 -25.85
C HIS A 461 -10.26 -35.60 -27.02
N LEU A 462 -11.04 -34.58 -27.39
CA LEU A 462 -11.97 -34.57 -28.51
C LEU A 462 -11.46 -33.79 -29.74
N SER A 463 -10.32 -33.09 -29.62
CA SER A 463 -9.54 -32.47 -30.71
C SER A 463 -8.28 -33.28 -31.02
#